data_AF-A0A933XWJ8-F1
#
_entry.id   AF-A0A933XWJ8-F1
#
_cell.length_a   1.000
_cell.length_b   1.000
_cell.length_c   1.000
_cell.angle_alpha   90.00
_cell.angle_beta   90.00
_cell.angle_gamma   90.00
#
_symmetry.space_group_name_H-M   'P 1'
#
loop_
_entity.id
_entity.type
_entity.pdbx_description
1 polymer ?
#
loop_
_entity_poly.entity_id
_entity_poly.type
_entity_poly.pdbx_seq_one_letter_code
_entity_poly.pdbx_strand_id
1 'polypeptide(L)'
;MKAQLLLGLGGLLLLGAATTAFAQEPERARVREHARLERGAERGEHAGGQRAPGQRAERRHAGGQRAAGQHAGGGRQRGERLRQRVQDAKRFVRSLELTPKQREELRRTRRELAPIAKELRPEIREVLGGARELRRAGRREEAREYLRQELKPLRQEANERGMPLVRPLIDRLTPEQRAKCEERARAHGREFDPDRAAKRLGLFLSAERGHRHGRQGGGDDDGAPGPRSRDDR
;
A
#
# COMPACT_ATOMS: atom_id res chain seq x y z
N MET A 1 21.56 -7.30 24.07
CA MET A 1 21.18 -7.36 22.64
C MET A 1 19.71 -6.93 22.45
N LYS A 2 19.40 -5.63 22.43
CA LYS A 2 18.02 -5.10 22.31
C LYS A 2 17.94 -4.05 21.18
N ALA A 3 18.04 -4.49 19.92
CA ALA A 3 18.03 -3.58 18.77
C ALA A 3 17.15 -4.04 17.58
N GLN A 4 16.12 -4.87 17.78
CA GLN A 4 15.32 -5.44 16.68
C GLN A 4 13.81 -5.17 16.68
N LEU A 5 13.27 -4.28 17.52
CA LEU A 5 11.81 -4.08 17.63
C LEU A 5 11.30 -2.64 17.38
N LEU A 6 12.08 -1.80 16.68
CA LEU A 6 11.68 -0.42 16.37
C LEU A 6 11.22 -0.17 14.91
N LEU A 7 11.11 -1.22 14.08
CA LEU A 7 10.63 -1.11 12.69
C LEU A 7 9.20 -1.66 12.45
N GLY A 8 8.54 -2.21 13.48
CA GLY A 8 7.30 -2.99 13.30
C GLY A 8 5.98 -2.21 13.18
N LEU A 9 5.92 -0.94 13.60
CA LEU A 9 4.64 -0.22 13.71
C LEU A 9 4.59 1.18 13.07
N GLY A 10 5.75 1.73 12.67
CA GLY A 10 5.82 3.01 11.94
C GLY A 10 5.75 2.88 10.41
N GLY A 11 6.05 1.69 9.86
CA GLY A 11 6.14 1.48 8.41
C GLY A 11 4.86 1.00 7.73
N LEU A 12 3.78 0.73 8.47
CA LEU A 12 2.60 0.04 7.89
C LEU A 12 1.43 0.95 7.49
N LEU A 13 1.53 2.27 7.70
CA LEU A 13 0.49 3.22 7.27
C LEU A 13 0.89 4.04 6.04
N LEU A 14 2.16 4.05 5.64
CA LEU A 14 2.60 4.52 4.31
C LEU A 14 2.08 3.65 3.16
N LEU A 15 1.60 2.43 3.45
CA LEU A 15 0.96 1.58 2.44
C LEU A 15 -0.50 1.95 2.16
N GLY A 16 -1.15 2.81 2.96
CA GLY A 16 -2.57 3.15 2.77
C GLY A 16 -2.87 3.84 1.43
N ALA A 17 -1.93 4.60 0.89
CA ALA A 17 -2.08 5.28 -0.39
C ALA A 17 -1.64 4.44 -1.61
N ALA A 18 -0.87 3.37 -1.40
CA ALA A 18 -0.33 2.53 -2.47
C ALA A 18 -1.17 1.27 -2.75
N THR A 19 -2.01 0.81 -1.81
CA THR A 19 -2.75 -0.45 -2.00
C THR A 19 -4.08 -0.32 -2.75
N THR A 20 -4.59 0.89 -3.02
CA THR A 20 -5.76 1.08 -3.90
C THR A 20 -5.38 1.24 -5.37
N ALA A 21 -4.11 1.50 -5.70
CA ALA A 21 -3.65 1.58 -7.09
C ALA A 21 -3.31 0.21 -7.70
N PHE A 22 -4.10 -0.83 -7.37
CA PHE A 22 -3.82 -2.23 -7.73
C PHE A 22 -4.83 -2.84 -8.72
N ALA A 23 -5.56 -2.02 -9.46
CA ALA A 23 -6.36 -2.44 -10.61
C ALA A 23 -6.21 -1.40 -11.73
N GLN A 24 -5.88 -1.86 -12.95
CA GLN A 24 -5.53 -1.11 -14.18
C GLN A 24 -4.10 -0.54 -14.17
N GLU A 25 -3.20 -0.71 -15.14
CA GLU A 25 -3.13 -1.35 -16.46
C GLU A 25 -1.62 -1.50 -16.82
N PRO A 26 -1.22 -2.19 -17.91
CA PRO A 26 0.17 -2.47 -18.23
C PRO A 26 0.75 -1.44 -19.23
N GLU A 27 1.69 -0.59 -18.82
CA GLU A 27 2.65 0.02 -19.75
C GLU A 27 4.07 -0.44 -19.41
N ARG A 28 4.45 -1.53 -20.08
CA ARG A 28 5.83 -1.99 -20.20
C ARG A 28 6.45 -1.29 -21.41
N ALA A 29 7.11 -0.14 -21.23
CA ALA A 29 7.93 0.42 -22.31
C ALA A 29 9.16 1.26 -21.93
N ARG A 30 9.34 1.74 -20.69
CA ARG A 30 10.43 2.71 -20.41
C ARG A 30 11.57 2.27 -19.48
N VAL A 31 11.60 1.01 -19.03
CA VAL A 31 12.64 0.54 -18.07
C VAL A 31 13.67 -0.41 -18.73
N ARG A 32 13.63 -0.59 -20.06
CA ARG A 32 14.57 -1.49 -20.76
C ARG A 32 15.82 -0.83 -21.35
N GLU A 33 15.93 0.49 -21.34
CA GLU A 33 17.06 1.17 -21.97
C GLU A 33 18.30 1.30 -21.06
N HIS A 34 18.12 1.47 -19.74
CA HIS A 34 19.25 1.61 -18.82
C HIS A 34 19.93 0.28 -18.41
N ALA A 35 19.32 -0.88 -18.69
CA ALA A 35 19.90 -2.17 -18.32
C ALA A 35 20.74 -2.83 -19.44
N ARG A 36 20.88 -2.18 -20.61
CA ARG A 36 21.54 -2.74 -21.79
C ARG A 36 22.95 -2.17 -22.06
N LEU A 37 23.33 -1.08 -21.39
CA LEU A 37 24.64 -0.45 -21.59
C LEU A 37 25.75 -1.01 -20.68
N GLU A 38 25.45 -1.79 -19.64
CA GLU A 38 26.45 -2.37 -18.74
C GLU A 38 26.73 -3.88 -18.95
N ARG A 39 26.22 -4.49 -20.04
CA ARG A 39 26.45 -5.92 -20.34
C ARG A 39 26.98 -6.18 -21.76
N GLY A 40 27.71 -5.21 -22.32
CA GLY A 40 28.26 -5.27 -23.67
C GLY A 40 29.78 -5.45 -23.77
N ALA A 41 30.49 -5.63 -22.64
CA ALA A 41 31.92 -5.90 -22.63
C ALA A 41 32.16 -7.20 -21.86
N GLU A 42 32.98 -8.08 -22.44
CA GLU A 42 33.48 -9.34 -21.87
C GLU A 42 32.61 -10.60 -22.06
N ARG A 43 32.79 -11.24 -23.23
CA ARG A 43 33.01 -12.69 -23.46
C ARG A 43 32.91 -12.91 -24.97
N GLY A 44 34.00 -13.18 -25.69
CA GLY A 44 34.99 -14.20 -25.41
C GLY A 44 34.61 -15.43 -26.23
N GLU A 45 35.23 -15.53 -27.41
CA GLU A 45 35.12 -16.60 -28.38
C GLU A 45 35.39 -17.97 -27.73
N HIS A 46 34.50 -18.94 -27.94
CA HIS A 46 34.88 -20.36 -27.92
C HIS A 46 34.08 -21.14 -28.95
N ALA A 47 34.85 -21.74 -29.85
CA ALA A 47 34.46 -22.62 -30.92
C ALA A 47 34.08 -24.03 -30.43
N GLY A 48 33.31 -24.72 -31.26
CA GLY A 48 33.53 -26.14 -31.59
C GLY A 48 33.06 -27.18 -30.56
N GLY A 49 31.93 -27.83 -30.84
CA GLY A 49 31.54 -29.06 -30.13
C GLY A 49 30.37 -29.76 -30.81
N GLN A 50 30.70 -30.85 -31.50
CA GLN A 50 29.86 -31.66 -32.37
C GLN A 50 28.67 -32.31 -31.62
N ARG A 51 27.51 -32.37 -32.29
CA ARG A 51 26.32 -33.13 -31.86
C ARG A 51 26.42 -34.56 -32.38
N ALA A 52 26.31 -35.53 -31.48
CA ALA A 52 25.94 -36.91 -31.81
C ALA A 52 24.52 -37.21 -31.29
N PRO A 53 23.68 -37.94 -32.05
CA PRO A 53 22.32 -38.28 -31.64
C PRO A 53 22.27 -39.68 -30.99
N GLY A 54 21.32 -39.84 -30.07
CA GLY A 54 20.85 -41.15 -29.64
C GLY A 54 21.17 -41.47 -28.19
N GLN A 55 20.15 -41.35 -27.33
CA GLN A 55 19.67 -42.50 -26.55
C GLN A 55 18.34 -42.13 -25.89
N ARG A 56 17.31 -42.77 -26.42
CA ARG A 56 15.94 -42.79 -25.96
C ARG A 56 15.87 -43.73 -24.76
N ALA A 57 15.88 -43.19 -23.55
CA ALA A 57 15.58 -43.95 -22.34
C ALA A 57 14.18 -43.60 -21.87
N GLU A 58 13.25 -44.51 -22.14
CA GLU A 58 11.93 -44.55 -21.53
C GLU A 58 12.08 -44.71 -20.02
N ARG A 59 11.62 -43.72 -19.25
CA ARG A 59 11.26 -43.91 -17.83
C ARG A 59 9.82 -43.47 -17.64
N ARG A 60 8.94 -44.46 -17.59
CA ARG A 60 7.59 -44.34 -17.08
C ARG A 60 7.61 -44.33 -15.54
N HIS A 61 6.58 -43.69 -15.00
CA HIS A 61 6.05 -43.77 -13.63
C HIS A 61 6.85 -43.08 -12.51
N ALA A 62 6.32 -41.94 -12.03
CA ALA A 62 5.67 -41.88 -10.71
C ALA A 62 5.06 -40.49 -10.49
N GLY A 63 3.83 -40.46 -9.99
CA GLY A 63 3.04 -39.25 -9.76
C GLY A 63 3.77 -38.19 -8.95
N GLY A 64 4.01 -37.05 -9.59
CA GLY A 64 4.50 -35.83 -8.97
C GLY A 64 3.47 -34.71 -9.03
N GLN A 65 2.20 -34.99 -8.75
CA GLN A 65 1.24 -33.94 -8.37
C GLN A 65 1.63 -33.43 -6.97
N ARG A 66 2.75 -32.70 -6.86
CA ARG A 66 3.14 -32.02 -5.62
C ARG A 66 3.06 -30.52 -5.81
N ALA A 67 1.94 -29.99 -5.29
CA ALA A 67 1.88 -28.72 -4.59
C ALA A 67 2.22 -27.44 -5.37
N ALA A 68 1.66 -27.26 -6.57
CA ALA A 68 1.47 -25.92 -7.13
C ALA A 68 0.19 -25.29 -6.54
N GLY A 69 0.22 -24.80 -5.30
CA GLY A 69 -1.03 -24.25 -4.74
C GLY A 69 -1.06 -23.50 -3.40
N GLN A 70 0.05 -23.30 -2.67
CA GLN A 70 -0.06 -22.83 -1.26
C GLN A 70 0.62 -21.51 -0.88
N HIS A 71 1.09 -20.69 -1.84
CA HIS A 71 1.75 -19.41 -1.50
C HIS A 71 0.95 -18.13 -1.81
N ALA A 72 -0.31 -18.24 -2.24
CA ALA A 72 -1.15 -17.08 -2.56
C ALA A 72 -1.94 -16.47 -1.37
N GLY A 73 -1.87 -17.06 -0.16
CA GLY A 73 -2.73 -16.68 0.97
C GLY A 73 -2.33 -15.42 1.77
N GLY A 74 -1.07 -15.00 1.70
CA GLY A 74 -0.55 -13.93 2.59
C GLY A 74 -1.09 -12.51 2.27
N GLY A 75 -1.52 -12.26 1.03
CA GLY A 75 -2.00 -10.94 0.61
C GLY A 75 -3.37 -10.58 1.20
N ARG A 76 -4.29 -11.55 1.28
CA ARG A 76 -5.67 -11.33 1.75
C ARG A 76 -5.71 -11.02 3.25
N GLN A 77 -5.02 -11.82 4.06
CA GLN A 77 -4.94 -11.59 5.52
C GLN A 77 -4.32 -10.23 5.87
N ARG A 78 -3.30 -9.79 5.12
CA ARG A 78 -2.68 -8.47 5.35
C ARG A 78 -3.63 -7.32 5.01
N GLY A 79 -4.42 -7.46 3.95
CA GLY A 79 -5.45 -6.49 3.56
C GLY A 79 -6.58 -6.39 4.59
N GLU A 80 -7.04 -7.51 5.13
CA GLU A 80 -8.08 -7.54 6.18
C GLU A 80 -7.62 -6.87 7.47
N ARG A 81 -6.41 -7.18 7.94
CA ARG A 81 -5.83 -6.51 9.13
C ARG A 81 -5.72 -5.01 8.95
N LEU A 82 -5.36 -4.54 7.75
CA LEU A 82 -5.30 -3.11 7.46
C LEU A 82 -6.69 -2.47 7.48
N ARG A 83 -7.68 -3.12 6.84
CA ARG A 83 -9.07 -2.65 6.85
C ARG A 83 -9.62 -2.56 8.27
N GLN A 84 -9.38 -3.57 9.11
CA GLN A 84 -9.79 -3.57 10.51
C GLN A 84 -9.18 -2.37 11.26
N ARG A 85 -7.87 -2.15 11.13
CA ARG A 85 -7.18 -1.01 11.76
C ARG A 85 -7.75 0.34 11.32
N VAL A 86 -8.10 0.49 10.05
CA VAL A 86 -8.74 1.72 9.54
C VAL A 86 -10.14 1.90 10.13
N GLN A 87 -10.90 0.81 10.28
CA GLN A 87 -12.21 0.87 10.93
C GLN A 87 -12.09 1.21 12.42
N ASP A 88 -11.14 0.62 13.14
CA ASP A 88 -10.88 0.91 14.55
C ASP A 88 -10.47 2.37 14.75
N ALA A 89 -9.62 2.90 13.86
CA ALA A 89 -9.24 4.31 13.87
C ALA A 89 -10.45 5.22 13.62
N LYS A 90 -11.33 4.88 12.66
CA LYS A 90 -12.57 5.63 12.40
C LYS A 90 -13.52 5.59 13.60
N ARG A 91 -13.68 4.43 14.24
CA ARG A 91 -14.50 4.29 15.46
C ARG A 91 -13.95 5.16 16.59
N PHE A 92 -12.63 5.15 16.78
CA PHE A 92 -11.98 5.99 17.78
C PHE A 92 -12.16 7.48 17.50
N VAL A 93 -11.98 7.94 16.26
CA VAL A 93 -12.20 9.34 15.90
C VAL A 93 -13.66 9.76 16.15
N ARG A 94 -14.63 8.85 15.95
CA ARG A 94 -16.03 9.11 16.31
C ARG A 94 -16.25 9.22 17.81
N SER A 95 -15.56 8.42 18.63
CA SER A 95 -15.67 8.47 20.10
C SER A 95 -15.02 9.71 20.72
N LEU A 96 -14.23 10.47 19.97
CA LEU A 96 -13.69 11.77 20.42
C LEU A 96 -14.76 12.88 20.43
N GLU A 97 -15.97 12.62 19.93
CA GLU A 97 -17.08 13.58 19.99
C GLU A 97 -16.70 14.97 19.45
N LEU A 98 -15.95 14.98 18.34
CA LEU A 98 -15.42 16.20 17.75
C LEU A 98 -16.53 17.22 17.51
N THR A 99 -16.28 18.47 17.92
CA THR A 99 -17.22 19.58 17.74
C THR A 99 -17.44 19.88 16.25
N PRO A 100 -18.55 20.54 15.86
CA PRO A 100 -18.75 20.94 14.47
C PRO A 100 -17.59 21.77 13.90
N LYS A 101 -17.01 22.66 14.72
CA LYS A 101 -15.85 23.48 14.35
C LYS A 101 -14.61 22.62 14.10
N GLN A 102 -14.28 21.69 15.00
CA GLN A 102 -13.15 20.76 14.83
C GLN A 102 -13.31 19.89 13.57
N ARG A 103 -14.54 19.45 13.26
CA ARG A 103 -14.82 18.69 12.03
C ARG A 103 -14.59 19.52 10.77
N GLU A 104 -14.94 20.80 10.78
CA GLU A 104 -14.69 21.68 9.64
C GLU A 104 -13.19 21.97 9.47
N GLU A 105 -12.47 22.21 10.57
CA GLU A 105 -11.01 22.35 10.55
C GLU A 105 -10.34 21.09 9.97
N LEU A 106 -10.75 19.89 10.39
CA LEU A 106 -10.27 18.63 9.80
C LEU A 106 -10.52 18.53 8.29
N ARG A 107 -11.69 18.97 7.81
CA ARG A 107 -12.00 18.98 6.36
C ARG A 107 -11.11 19.97 5.62
N ARG A 108 -10.89 21.15 6.19
CA ARG A 108 -9.99 22.17 5.64
C ARG A 108 -8.55 21.67 5.56
N THR A 109 -7.98 21.20 6.67
CA THR A 109 -6.63 20.61 6.73
C THR A 109 -6.49 19.47 5.72
N ARG A 110 -7.53 18.65 5.54
CA ARG A 110 -7.53 17.60 4.51
C ARG A 110 -7.43 18.14 3.09
N ARG A 111 -8.13 19.22 2.75
CA ARG A 111 -8.04 19.86 1.43
C ARG A 111 -6.64 20.44 1.21
N GLU A 112 -6.03 21.01 2.24
CA GLU A 112 -4.68 21.57 2.21
C GLU A 112 -3.59 20.48 2.11
N LEU A 113 -3.79 19.31 2.75
CA LEU A 113 -2.88 18.15 2.64
C LEU A 113 -2.99 17.40 1.31
N ALA A 114 -4.12 17.51 0.60
CA ALA A 114 -4.36 16.80 -0.65
C ALA A 114 -3.30 17.08 -1.73
N PRO A 115 -2.93 18.35 -2.06
CA PRO A 115 -1.88 18.62 -3.05
C PRO A 115 -0.52 18.04 -2.65
N ILE A 116 -0.10 18.17 -1.38
CA ILE A 116 1.15 17.58 -0.87
C ILE A 116 1.15 16.05 -1.10
N ALA A 117 0.04 15.39 -0.77
CA ALA A 117 -0.10 13.96 -0.98
C ALA A 117 -0.08 13.59 -2.47
N LYS A 118 -0.70 14.41 -3.34
CA LYS A 118 -0.73 14.19 -4.79
C LYS A 118 0.67 14.27 -5.40
N GLU A 119 1.48 15.23 -4.96
CA GLU A 119 2.86 15.44 -5.39
C GLU A 119 3.79 14.28 -4.98
N LEU A 120 3.75 13.87 -3.70
CA LEU A 120 4.67 12.84 -3.20
C LEU A 120 4.31 11.40 -3.60
N ARG A 121 3.07 11.16 -4.00
CA ARG A 121 2.57 9.81 -4.31
C ARG A 121 3.28 9.11 -5.48
N PRO A 122 3.54 9.74 -6.65
CA PRO A 122 4.30 9.10 -7.74
C PRO A 122 5.67 8.62 -7.26
N GLU A 123 6.44 9.47 -6.57
CA GLU A 123 7.77 9.11 -6.06
C GLU A 123 7.71 7.95 -5.06
N ILE A 124 6.77 7.99 -4.11
CA ILE A 124 6.55 6.86 -3.18
C ILE A 124 6.20 5.58 -3.96
N ARG A 125 5.40 5.68 -5.03
CA ARG A 125 5.01 4.52 -5.85
C ARG A 125 6.21 3.93 -6.58
N GLU A 126 7.09 4.76 -7.13
CA GLU A 126 8.32 4.33 -7.80
C GLU A 126 9.26 3.61 -6.84
N VAL A 127 9.50 4.18 -5.65
CA VAL A 127 10.30 3.56 -4.59
C VAL A 127 9.72 2.20 -4.16
N LEU A 128 8.39 2.11 -4.01
CA LEU A 128 7.74 0.83 -3.71
C LEU A 128 7.85 -0.17 -4.87
N GLY A 129 7.87 0.33 -6.12
CA GLY A 129 8.12 -0.44 -7.34
C GLY A 129 9.50 -1.07 -7.35
N GLY A 130 10.56 -0.26 -7.20
CA GLY A 130 11.94 -0.74 -7.16
C GLY A 130 12.18 -1.74 -6.04
N ALA A 131 11.65 -1.48 -4.83
CA ALA A 131 11.73 -2.42 -3.72
C ALA A 131 11.03 -3.76 -4.01
N ARG A 132 9.95 -3.75 -4.79
CA ARG A 132 9.23 -4.95 -5.20
C ARG A 132 10.04 -5.78 -6.19
N GLU A 133 10.76 -5.14 -7.10
CA GLU A 133 11.64 -5.81 -8.06
C GLU A 133 12.81 -6.49 -7.36
N LEU A 134 13.48 -5.80 -6.43
CA LEU A 134 14.51 -6.39 -5.57
C LEU A 134 14.00 -7.63 -4.81
N ARG A 135 12.79 -7.54 -4.24
CA ARG A 135 12.17 -8.70 -3.56
C ARG A 135 11.87 -9.86 -4.50
N ARG A 136 11.43 -9.58 -5.74
CA ARG A 136 11.18 -10.62 -6.76
C ARG A 136 12.47 -11.30 -7.19
N ALA A 137 13.58 -10.58 -7.20
CA ALA A 137 14.92 -11.11 -7.43
C ALA A 137 15.53 -11.84 -6.20
N GLY A 138 14.78 -12.03 -5.11
CA GLY A 138 15.26 -12.67 -3.88
C GLY A 138 16.09 -11.77 -2.95
N ARG A 139 16.40 -10.53 -3.35
CA ARG A 139 17.24 -9.57 -2.62
C ARG A 139 16.44 -8.82 -1.54
N ARG A 140 16.01 -9.54 -0.50
CA ARG A 140 15.08 -9.02 0.53
C ARG A 140 15.68 -7.93 1.43
N GLU A 141 16.90 -8.11 1.90
CA GLU A 141 17.54 -7.12 2.79
C GLU A 141 17.87 -5.83 2.03
N GLU A 142 18.34 -5.97 0.80
CA GLU A 142 18.60 -4.82 -0.07
C GLU A 142 17.31 -4.05 -0.38
N ALA A 143 16.20 -4.75 -0.63
CA ALA A 143 14.91 -4.09 -0.77
C ALA A 143 14.46 -3.33 0.50
N ARG A 144 14.85 -3.79 1.70
CA ARG A 144 14.56 -3.07 2.94
C ARG A 144 15.43 -1.84 3.08
N GLU A 145 16.71 -1.97 2.76
CA GLU A 145 17.66 -0.86 2.86
C GLU A 145 17.33 0.23 1.84
N TYR A 146 17.06 -0.15 0.59
CA TYR A 146 16.53 0.75 -0.44
C TYR A 146 15.28 1.50 0.05
N LEU A 147 14.28 0.79 0.61
CA LEU A 147 13.10 1.46 1.17
C LEU A 147 13.43 2.42 2.30
N ARG A 148 14.41 2.12 3.16
CA ARG A 148 14.80 3.03 4.25
C ARG A 148 15.45 4.28 3.71
N GLN A 149 16.37 4.14 2.76
CA GLN A 149 17.12 5.25 2.18
C GLN A 149 16.21 6.18 1.37
N GLU A 150 15.39 5.60 0.49
CA GLU A 150 14.54 6.38 -0.42
C GLU A 150 13.27 6.93 0.24
N LEU A 151 12.61 6.19 1.15
CA LEU A 151 11.41 6.72 1.82
C LEU A 151 11.74 7.71 2.93
N LYS A 152 12.97 7.74 3.46
CA LYS A 152 13.34 8.66 4.55
C LYS A 152 13.17 10.14 4.13
N PRO A 153 13.76 10.63 3.03
CA PRO A 153 13.59 12.02 2.60
C PRO A 153 12.13 12.35 2.28
N LEU A 154 11.42 11.48 1.54
CA LEU A 154 9.99 11.69 1.23
C LEU A 154 9.13 11.80 2.48
N ARG A 155 9.43 11.00 3.51
CA ARG A 155 8.73 11.10 4.81
C ARG A 155 9.09 12.37 5.54
N GLN A 156 10.34 12.81 5.45
CA GLN A 156 10.78 14.05 6.08
C GLN A 156 10.07 15.24 5.44
N GLU A 157 10.05 15.33 4.11
CA GLU A 157 9.35 16.38 3.38
C GLU A 157 7.84 16.37 3.68
N ALA A 158 7.20 15.20 3.65
CA ALA A 158 5.79 15.08 4.02
C ALA A 158 5.50 15.59 5.44
N ASN A 159 6.41 15.35 6.38
CA ASN A 159 6.26 15.85 7.75
C ASN A 159 6.51 17.36 7.82
N GLU A 160 7.55 17.87 7.16
CA GLU A 160 7.87 19.30 7.15
C GLU A 160 6.72 20.13 6.58
N ARG A 161 6.12 19.66 5.48
CA ARG A 161 4.99 20.33 4.83
C ARG A 161 3.65 20.09 5.53
N GLY A 162 3.44 18.88 6.06
CA GLY A 162 2.16 18.47 6.63
C GLY A 162 1.98 18.78 8.12
N MET A 163 3.05 18.76 8.92
CA MET A 163 2.96 18.96 10.38
C MET A 163 2.40 20.32 10.78
N PRO A 164 2.80 21.45 10.15
CA PRO A 164 2.23 22.77 10.48
C PRO A 164 0.71 22.83 10.30
N LEU A 165 0.15 22.04 9.37
CA LEU A 165 -1.29 21.99 9.11
C LEU A 165 -2.06 21.13 10.13
N VAL A 166 -1.41 20.09 10.67
CA VAL A 166 -2.07 19.09 11.51
C VAL A 166 -1.87 19.35 12.99
N ARG A 167 -0.71 19.89 13.39
CA ARG A 167 -0.37 20.13 14.79
C ARG A 167 -1.42 20.99 15.52
N PRO A 168 -1.94 22.09 14.94
CA PRO A 168 -3.00 22.88 15.59
C PRO A 168 -4.26 22.08 15.92
N LEU A 169 -4.59 21.01 15.18
CA LEU A 169 -5.75 20.17 15.47
C LEU A 169 -5.55 19.32 16.73
N ILE A 170 -4.31 18.90 17.01
CA ILE A 170 -3.95 18.14 18.21
C ILE A 170 -3.89 19.06 19.42
N ASP A 171 -3.33 20.26 19.26
CA ASP A 171 -3.19 21.22 20.35
C ASP A 171 -4.56 21.78 20.81
N ARG A 172 -5.57 21.76 19.92
CA ARG A 172 -6.97 22.16 20.21
C ARG A 172 -7.87 21.03 20.70
N LEU A 173 -7.31 19.86 21.04
CA LEU A 173 -8.10 18.81 21.68
C LEU A 173 -8.55 19.29 23.06
N THR A 174 -9.83 19.04 23.41
CA THR A 174 -10.31 19.32 24.76
C THR A 174 -9.61 18.41 25.77
N PRO A 175 -9.57 18.77 27.07
CA PRO A 175 -9.00 17.90 28.11
C PRO A 175 -9.59 16.48 28.11
N GLU A 176 -10.90 16.35 27.88
CA GLU A 176 -11.60 15.06 27.79
C GLU A 176 -11.16 14.25 26.56
N GLN A 177 -11.03 14.90 25.40
CA GLN A 177 -10.54 14.27 24.17
C GLN A 177 -9.09 13.81 24.31
N ARG A 178 -8.27 14.62 24.99
CA ARG A 178 -6.88 14.28 25.31
C ARG A 178 -6.81 13.10 26.27
N ALA A 179 -7.64 13.08 27.32
CA ALA A 179 -7.73 11.95 28.25
C ALA A 179 -8.10 10.65 27.52
N LYS A 180 -9.07 10.67 26.59
CA LYS A 180 -9.41 9.51 25.74
C LYS A 180 -8.23 9.06 24.87
N CYS A 181 -7.43 9.99 24.34
CA CYS A 181 -6.21 9.67 23.60
C CYS A 181 -5.12 9.03 24.47
N GLU A 182 -4.94 9.55 25.69
CA GLU A 182 -3.99 9.03 26.67
C GLU A 182 -4.36 7.64 27.17
N GLU A 183 -5.63 7.42 27.53
CA GLU A 183 -6.15 6.11 27.90
C GLU A 183 -5.91 5.09 26.79
N ARG A 184 -6.22 5.44 25.54
CA ARG A 184 -5.96 4.56 24.40
C ARG A 184 -4.48 4.29 24.18
N ALA A 185 -3.61 5.27 24.40
CA ALA A 185 -2.16 5.07 24.34
C ALA A 185 -1.71 4.08 25.42
N ARG A 186 -2.18 4.26 26.67
CA ARG A 186 -1.89 3.41 27.82
C ARG A 186 -2.37 1.97 27.61
N ALA A 187 -3.57 1.77 27.04
CA ALA A 187 -4.10 0.45 26.66
C ALA A 187 -3.19 -0.31 25.67
N HIS A 188 -2.30 0.41 24.97
CA HIS A 188 -1.30 -0.16 24.08
C HIS A 188 0.13 -0.12 24.66
N GLY A 189 0.29 0.12 25.97
CA GLY A 189 1.57 0.20 26.66
C GLY A 189 2.42 1.39 26.21
N ARG A 190 1.79 2.53 25.89
CA ARG A 190 2.46 3.72 25.37
C ARG A 190 1.97 4.97 26.07
N GLU A 191 2.83 5.97 26.11
CA GLU A 191 2.43 7.33 26.47
C GLU A 191 1.88 8.07 25.25
N PHE A 192 0.99 9.02 25.52
CA PHE A 192 0.48 9.92 24.50
C PHE A 192 1.57 10.92 24.11
N ASP A 193 1.86 10.96 22.83
CA ASP A 193 2.89 11.80 22.22
C ASP A 193 2.18 12.66 21.16
N PRO A 194 2.01 13.98 21.39
CA PRO A 194 1.32 14.88 20.47
C PRO A 194 1.92 14.90 19.06
N ASP A 195 3.25 14.78 18.93
CA ASP A 195 3.93 14.76 17.63
C ASP A 195 3.62 13.48 16.87
N ARG A 196 3.61 12.35 17.59
CA ARG A 196 3.21 11.07 17.01
C ARG A 196 1.73 11.03 16.65
N ALA A 197 0.87 11.67 17.44
CA ALA A 197 -0.54 11.81 17.15
C ALA A 197 -0.76 12.65 15.88
N ALA A 198 -0.09 13.81 15.77
CA ALA A 198 -0.13 14.67 14.60
C ALA A 198 0.35 13.95 13.34
N LYS A 199 1.50 13.26 13.39
CA LYS A 199 2.00 12.45 12.26
C LYS A 199 1.00 11.40 11.79
N ARG A 200 0.33 10.72 12.73
CA ARG A 200 -0.70 9.71 12.42
C ARG A 200 -1.96 10.34 11.83
N LEU A 201 -2.38 11.49 12.36
CA LEU A 201 -3.54 12.23 11.86
C LEU A 201 -3.27 12.76 10.46
N GLY A 202 -2.10 13.35 10.20
CA GLY A 202 -1.71 13.82 8.87
C GLY A 202 -1.76 12.69 7.85
N LEU A 203 -1.16 11.54 8.16
CA LEU A 203 -1.22 10.37 7.30
C LEU A 203 -2.66 9.86 7.05
N PHE A 204 -3.53 9.92 8.07
CA PHE A 204 -4.94 9.56 7.93
C PHE A 204 -5.71 10.54 7.03
N LEU A 205 -5.41 11.84 7.11
CA LEU A 205 -6.06 12.88 6.31
C LEU A 205 -5.57 12.87 4.85
N SER A 206 -4.27 12.66 4.64
CA SER A 206 -3.63 12.54 3.33
C SER A 206 -3.99 11.25 2.59
N ALA A 207 -4.47 10.22 3.30
CA ALA A 207 -5.04 9.04 2.67
C ALA A 207 -6.33 9.45 1.95
N GLU A 208 -6.21 9.82 0.68
CA GLU A 208 -7.36 9.98 -0.21
C GLU A 208 -8.26 8.75 -0.06
N ARG A 209 -9.56 8.99 0.00
CA ARG A 209 -10.55 7.92 -0.20
C ARG A 209 -10.52 7.52 -1.68
N GLY A 210 -9.40 6.95 -2.12
CA GLY A 210 -9.35 6.19 -3.35
C GLY A 210 -10.42 5.10 -3.24
N HIS A 211 -11.32 5.09 -4.22
CA HIS A 211 -12.47 4.19 -4.39
C HIS A 211 -13.77 4.57 -3.67
N ARG A 212 -14.44 5.56 -4.23
CA ARG A 212 -15.87 5.44 -4.55
C ARG A 212 -16.17 5.55 -6.07
N HIS A 213 -15.16 5.37 -6.92
CA HIS A 213 -15.37 5.21 -8.36
C HIS A 213 -15.10 3.74 -8.71
N GLY A 214 -16.13 3.05 -9.21
CA GLY A 214 -16.06 1.65 -9.63
C GLY A 214 -17.27 0.75 -9.31
N ARG A 215 -18.36 1.28 -8.72
CA ARG A 215 -19.65 0.56 -8.65
C ARG A 215 -20.82 1.49 -9.01
N GLN A 216 -20.65 2.19 -10.13
CA GLN A 216 -21.70 2.80 -10.94
C GLN A 216 -21.34 2.33 -12.35
N GLY A 217 -22.12 1.41 -12.92
CA GLY A 217 -21.79 0.79 -14.22
C GLY A 217 -22.06 -0.71 -14.30
N GLY A 218 -23.09 -1.17 -13.61
CA GLY A 218 -23.57 -2.55 -13.71
C GLY A 218 -24.94 -2.65 -13.04
N GLY A 219 -25.75 -1.60 -13.20
CA GLY A 219 -27.20 -1.78 -13.09
C GLY A 219 -27.59 -2.41 -14.41
N ASP A 220 -27.85 -3.71 -14.35
CA ASP A 220 -29.15 -4.22 -14.75
C ASP A 220 -29.73 -3.50 -15.97
N ASP A 221 -29.19 -3.84 -17.14
CA ASP A 221 -30.03 -3.89 -18.33
C ASP A 221 -31.05 -4.99 -18.03
N ASP A 222 -32.16 -4.56 -17.43
CA ASP A 222 -33.41 -5.29 -17.31
C ASP A 222 -33.82 -5.71 -18.72
N GLY A 223 -33.32 -6.87 -19.14
CA GLY A 223 -33.96 -7.71 -20.14
C GLY A 223 -35.34 -8.07 -19.63
N ALA A 224 -36.28 -7.15 -19.80
CA ALA A 224 -37.69 -7.40 -19.65
C ALA A 224 -38.05 -8.62 -20.52
N PRO A 225 -38.59 -9.71 -19.96
CA PRO A 225 -39.19 -10.75 -20.78
C PRO A 225 -40.38 -10.12 -21.50
N GLY A 226 -40.28 -10.00 -22.82
CA GLY A 226 -41.34 -9.47 -23.66
C GLY A 226 -42.69 -10.19 -23.42
N PRO A 227 -43.82 -9.49 -23.61
CA PRO A 227 -45.14 -10.08 -23.46
C PRO A 227 -45.27 -11.26 -24.44
N ARG A 228 -45.55 -12.45 -23.90
CA ARG A 228 -45.99 -13.59 -24.70
C ARG A 228 -47.39 -13.28 -25.21
N SER A 229 -47.49 -12.84 -26.46
CA SER A 229 -48.74 -12.79 -27.20
C SER A 229 -49.35 -14.18 -27.19
N ARG A 230 -50.50 -14.28 -26.54
CA ARG A 230 -51.34 -15.47 -26.48
C ARG A 230 -52.60 -15.10 -27.25
N ASP A 231 -52.52 -15.17 -28.57
CA ASP A 231 -53.70 -15.11 -29.42
C ASP A 231 -54.17 -16.54 -29.70
N ASP A 232 -55.14 -16.93 -28.90
CA ASP A 232 -56.16 -17.91 -29.25
C ASP A 232 -57.25 -17.17 -30.04
N ARG A 233 -57.63 -17.75 -31.19
CA ARG A 233 -58.81 -17.50 -32.05
C ARG A 233 -58.68 -16.52 -33.21
#